data_AF-A0A1W5RRK5-F1
#
_entry.id   AF-A0A1W5RRK5-F1
#
_cell.length_a   1.000
_cell.length_b   1.000
_cell.length_c   1.000
_cell.angle_alpha   90.00
_cell.angle_beta   90.00
_cell.angle_gamma   90.00
#
_symmetry.space_group_name_H-M   'P 1'
#
loop_
_entity.id
_entity.type
_entity.pdbx_description
1 polymer ?
#
loop_
_entity_poly.entity_id
_entity_poly.type
_entity_poly.pdbx_seq_one_letter_code
_entity_poly.pdbx_strand_id
1 'polypeptide(L)'
;NREDPHYSNMMLNKSVLCWNVFIWMMNYYIIKWSANIMIMIMMFWGGIWNKNNKVKMFIMRRKSAVMNILNLYFIRMKMLITQRTNSSYLNTMIIHDKNHELNTDNPIYAYIVGLFEGDGWITISKKGKYLLYELGMEMNIRDIKLLYKIKNIIGVGKISIKKMKNKDGTIKEMCKYNVRNKNHLMNIIIPIFDKYPMLTNKYYDYLFFKDNLLKDIKYYNDLPKYKRPMKSLYNTENILNKNYFSYWLIGFIEAEGSFNIYTTKNNIKTASFEVSQTNNLEIIEAIKIYLKISQNVYTNKDNNSRITTKSIRGIENIVKFMNKNPMKLLGYKRLQYLLFLKELRTISKYNNNLNIPQNY
;
A
#
# COMPACT_ATOMS: atom_id res chain seq x y z
N ASN A 1 33.98 11.35 41.12
CA ASN A 1 33.33 12.13 40.05
C ASN A 1 33.49 11.41 38.72
N ARG A 2 32.57 10.47 38.41
CA ARG A 2 32.39 9.92 37.06
C ARG A 2 30.95 10.23 36.69
N GLU A 3 30.76 11.12 35.72
CA GLU A 3 29.43 11.49 35.23
C GLU A 3 28.78 10.29 34.52
N ASP A 4 27.48 10.12 34.75
CA ASP A 4 26.66 9.05 34.19
C ASP A 4 26.62 9.18 32.65
N PRO A 5 27.06 8.15 31.88
CA PRO A 5 27.09 8.20 30.41
C PRO A 5 25.70 8.40 29.79
N HIS A 6 24.61 8.08 30.50
CA HIS A 6 23.25 8.35 30.04
C HIS A 6 22.92 9.85 30.07
N TYR A 7 23.40 10.58 31.09
CA TYR A 7 23.18 12.02 31.21
C TYR A 7 23.99 12.79 30.17
N SER A 8 25.22 12.35 29.89
CA SER A 8 26.09 12.92 28.85
C SER A 8 25.48 12.78 27.44
N ASN A 9 24.97 11.60 27.09
CA ASN A 9 24.29 11.38 25.81
C ASN A 9 22.98 12.18 25.67
N MET A 10 22.23 12.37 26.76
CA MET A 10 21.03 13.19 26.73
C MET A 10 21.35 14.68 26.50
N MET A 11 22.41 15.19 27.12
CA MET A 11 22.89 16.56 26.92
C MET A 11 23.41 16.80 25.49
N LEU A 12 24.14 15.82 24.93
CA LEU A 12 24.58 15.82 23.52
C LEU A 12 23.39 15.83 22.54
N ASN A 13 22.35 15.04 22.79
CA ASN A 13 21.17 15.06 21.92
C ASN A 13 20.40 16.38 21.99
N LYS A 14 20.30 17.00 23.18
CA LYS A 14 19.69 18.33 23.33
C LYS A 14 20.52 19.42 22.64
N SER A 15 21.85 19.38 22.74
CA SER A 15 22.73 20.36 22.09
C SER A 15 22.67 20.26 20.56
N VAL A 16 22.64 19.04 20.00
CA VAL A 16 22.44 18.80 18.56
C VAL A 16 21.08 19.33 18.09
N LEU A 17 20.02 19.15 18.89
CA LEU A 17 18.70 19.66 18.56
C LEU A 17 18.67 21.20 18.53
N CYS A 18 19.26 21.84 19.53
CA CYS A 18 19.41 23.30 19.59
C CYS A 18 20.24 23.84 18.41
N TRP A 19 21.32 23.14 18.03
CA TRP A 19 22.16 23.51 16.89
C TRP A 19 21.40 23.43 15.56
N ASN A 20 20.58 22.38 15.38
CA ASN A 20 19.74 22.24 14.20
C ASN A 20 18.67 23.34 14.10
N VAL A 21 18.06 23.74 15.22
CA VAL A 21 17.10 24.87 15.26
C VAL A 21 17.80 26.19 14.92
N PHE A 22 19.00 26.42 15.45
CA PHE A 22 19.80 27.61 15.17
C PHE A 22 20.18 27.71 13.68
N ILE A 23 20.68 26.62 13.08
CA ILE A 23 20.98 26.56 11.63
C ILE A 23 19.72 26.84 10.81
N TRP A 24 18.56 26.32 11.23
CA TRP A 24 17.31 26.53 10.53
C TRP A 24 16.87 28.01 10.56
N MET A 25 17.01 28.67 11.71
CA MET A 25 16.74 30.11 11.84
C MET A 25 17.71 30.94 10.99
N MET A 26 19.01 30.64 11.01
CA MET A 26 20.01 31.34 10.19
C MET A 26 19.69 31.22 8.70
N ASN A 27 19.37 30.01 8.22
CA ASN A 27 18.98 29.80 6.83
C ASN A 27 17.72 30.57 6.44
N TYR A 28 16.73 30.67 7.33
CA TYR A 28 15.53 31.48 7.10
C TYR A 28 15.87 32.97 6.91
N TYR A 29 16.74 33.53 7.77
CA TYR A 29 17.15 34.92 7.66
C TYR A 29 18.00 35.20 6.41
N ILE A 30 18.89 34.28 6.02
CA ILE A 30 19.68 34.39 4.78
C ILE A 30 18.77 34.37 3.55
N ILE A 31 17.77 33.48 3.51
CA ILE A 31 16.79 33.42 2.42
C ILE A 31 15.94 34.69 2.38
N LYS A 32 15.50 35.21 3.54
CA LYS A 32 14.74 36.45 3.62
C LYS A 32 15.57 37.67 3.16
N TRP A 33 16.84 37.73 3.55
CA TRP A 33 17.76 38.79 3.18
C TRP A 33 18.08 38.79 1.68
N SER A 34 18.38 37.62 1.11
CA SER A 34 18.59 37.45 -0.33
C SER A 34 17.35 37.79 -1.18
N ALA A 35 16.14 37.45 -0.70
CA ALA A 35 14.89 37.83 -1.36
C ALA A 35 14.68 39.35 -1.37
N ASN A 36 14.97 40.03 -0.25
CA ASN A 36 14.87 41.48 -0.15
C ASN A 36 15.88 42.20 -1.05
N ILE A 37 17.12 41.71 -1.13
CA ILE A 37 18.14 42.22 -2.07
C ILE A 37 17.67 42.05 -3.51
N MET A 38 17.09 40.89 -3.85
CA MET A 38 16.59 40.63 -5.21
C MET A 38 15.45 41.58 -5.58
N ILE A 39 14.55 41.90 -4.64
CA ILE A 39 13.49 42.89 -4.82
C ILE A 39 14.09 44.29 -5.02
N MET A 40 15.08 44.68 -4.23
CA MET A 40 15.76 45.97 -4.35
C MET A 40 16.46 46.12 -5.70
N ILE A 41 17.17 45.09 -6.16
CA ILE A 41 17.80 45.05 -7.49
C ILE A 41 16.74 45.13 -8.60
N MET A 42 15.61 44.44 -8.45
CA MET A 42 14.50 44.51 -9.40
C MET A 42 13.86 45.90 -9.48
N MET A 43 13.75 46.62 -8.35
CA MET A 43 13.25 48.00 -8.32
C MET A 43 14.25 48.97 -8.97
N PHE A 44 15.56 48.78 -8.72
CA PHE A 44 16.62 49.61 -9.30
C PHE A 44 16.74 49.43 -10.82
N TRP A 45 16.60 48.20 -11.32
CA TRP A 45 16.58 47.91 -12.76
C TRP A 45 15.26 48.30 -13.44
N GLY A 46 14.15 48.33 -12.69
CA GLY A 46 12.85 48.82 -13.17
C GLY A 46 12.86 50.31 -13.51
N GLY A 47 13.68 51.11 -12.82
CA GLY A 47 13.83 52.56 -13.06
C GLY A 47 14.70 52.93 -14.28
N ILE A 48 15.58 52.03 -14.74
CA ILE A 48 16.55 52.34 -15.81
C ILE A 48 16.09 51.86 -17.19
N TRP A 49 14.99 51.11 -17.29
CA TRP A 49 14.63 50.39 -18.52
C TRP A 49 13.29 50.79 -19.13
N ASN A 50 13.31 51.89 -19.88
CA ASN A 50 12.28 52.20 -20.85
C ASN A 50 12.90 52.50 -22.23
N LYS A 51 13.22 51.45 -22.99
CA LYS A 51 13.27 51.40 -24.46
C LYS A 51 13.56 49.95 -24.90
N ASN A 52 12.74 49.41 -25.82
CA ASN A 52 12.78 48.11 -26.51
C ASN A 52 11.88 46.96 -25.99
N ASN A 53 10.77 46.77 -26.73
CA ASN A 53 9.74 45.75 -26.48
C ASN A 53 10.21 44.29 -26.60
N LYS A 54 11.25 43.98 -27.40
CA LYS A 54 11.78 42.60 -27.52
C LYS A 54 12.44 42.09 -26.24
N VAL A 55 13.13 42.96 -25.50
CA VAL A 55 13.79 42.55 -24.25
C VAL A 55 12.79 42.40 -23.11
N LYS A 56 11.74 43.25 -23.07
CA LYS A 56 10.59 43.10 -22.16
C LYS A 56 9.96 41.70 -22.28
N MET A 57 9.80 41.19 -23.50
CA MET A 57 9.23 39.86 -23.75
C MET A 57 10.16 38.71 -23.29
N PHE A 58 11.47 38.82 -23.51
CA PHE A 58 12.45 37.84 -23.01
C PHE A 58 12.53 37.83 -21.48
N ILE A 59 12.46 38.99 -20.83
CA ILE A 59 12.46 39.11 -19.37
C ILE A 59 11.15 38.53 -18.80
N MET A 60 9.98 38.78 -19.41
CA MET A 60 8.72 38.18 -18.98
C MET A 60 8.75 36.64 -19.08
N ARG A 61 9.32 36.09 -20.16
CA ARG A 61 9.50 34.63 -20.31
C ARG A 61 10.44 34.05 -19.25
N ARG A 62 11.55 34.74 -18.94
CA ARG A 62 12.47 34.31 -17.86
C ARG A 62 11.84 34.43 -16.47
N LYS A 63 11.07 35.49 -16.20
CA LYS A 63 10.31 35.65 -14.94
C LYS A 63 9.27 34.54 -14.77
N SER A 64 8.56 34.17 -15.84
CA SER A 64 7.62 33.04 -15.86
C SER A 64 8.32 31.70 -15.61
N ALA A 65 9.48 31.47 -16.24
CA ALA A 65 10.28 30.27 -16.01
C ALA A 65 10.79 30.15 -14.56
N VAL A 66 11.28 31.25 -13.98
CA VAL A 66 11.71 31.29 -12.58
C VAL A 66 10.53 31.06 -11.62
N MET A 67 9.37 31.66 -11.89
CA MET A 67 8.16 31.39 -11.10
C MET A 67 7.69 29.94 -11.21
N ASN A 68 7.80 29.32 -12.39
CA ASN A 68 7.48 27.89 -12.55
C ASN A 68 8.47 26.99 -11.80
N ILE A 69 9.77 27.31 -11.82
CA ILE A 69 10.79 26.57 -11.06
C ILE A 69 10.56 26.73 -9.54
N LEU A 70 10.24 27.94 -9.07
CA LEU A 70 9.89 28.20 -7.67
C LEU A 70 8.61 27.48 -7.27
N ASN A 71 7.57 27.48 -8.11
CA ASN A 71 6.33 26.72 -7.86
C ASN A 71 6.60 25.21 -7.82
N LEU A 72 7.42 24.68 -8.72
CA LEU A 72 7.85 23.28 -8.70
C LEU A 72 8.62 22.95 -7.42
N TYR A 73 9.50 23.84 -6.97
CA TYR A 73 10.22 23.69 -5.71
C TYR A 73 9.28 23.77 -4.50
N PHE A 74 8.29 24.66 -4.53
CA PHE A 74 7.29 24.82 -3.49
C PHE A 74 6.37 23.60 -3.41
N ILE A 75 5.93 23.06 -4.56
CA ILE A 75 5.17 21.80 -4.66
C ILE A 75 6.01 20.64 -4.15
N ARG A 76 7.31 20.59 -4.47
CA ARG A 76 8.24 19.57 -3.99
C ARG A 76 8.43 19.66 -2.48
N MET A 77 8.59 20.87 -1.93
CA MET A 77 8.67 21.11 -0.49
C MET A 77 7.36 20.77 0.21
N LYS A 78 6.22 21.12 -0.38
CA LYS A 78 4.89 20.73 0.13
C LYS A 78 4.74 19.21 0.13
N MET A 79 5.16 18.51 -0.92
CA MET A 79 5.21 17.04 -0.95
C MET A 79 6.15 16.45 0.11
N LEU A 80 7.33 17.03 0.34
CA LEU A 80 8.27 16.58 1.37
C LEU A 80 7.72 16.83 2.78
N ILE A 81 7.03 17.95 2.99
CA ILE A 81 6.32 18.26 4.24
C ILE A 81 5.14 17.31 4.41
N THR A 82 4.33 17.04 3.38
CA THR A 82 3.25 16.03 3.43
C THR A 82 3.80 14.62 3.68
N GLN A 83 4.99 14.29 3.17
CA GLN A 83 5.68 13.04 3.49
C GLN A 83 6.13 12.99 4.95
N ARG A 84 6.62 14.11 5.51
CA ARG A 84 6.99 14.21 6.93
C ARG A 84 5.77 14.20 7.85
N THR A 85 4.67 14.86 7.50
CA THR A 85 3.44 14.87 8.29
C THR A 85 2.69 13.53 8.19
N ASN A 86 2.70 12.85 7.03
CA ASN A 86 2.19 11.48 6.95
C ASN A 86 3.12 10.46 7.63
N SER A 87 4.43 10.74 7.70
CA SER A 87 5.37 9.94 8.49
C SER A 87 5.11 10.10 9.99
N SER A 88 4.71 11.28 10.48
CA SER A 88 4.36 11.47 11.89
C SER A 88 3.02 10.84 12.27
N TYR A 89 2.11 10.62 11.31
CA TYR A 89 0.86 9.86 11.53
C TYR A 89 1.01 8.34 11.36
N LEU A 90 2.14 7.87 10.81
CA LEU A 90 2.53 6.46 10.76
C LEU A 90 3.71 6.23 11.71
N ASN A 91 3.51 6.54 12.98
CA ASN A 91 4.44 6.15 14.04
C ASN A 91 4.23 4.66 14.37
N THR A 92 4.37 3.78 13.37
CA THR A 92 4.45 2.33 13.57
C THR A 92 5.92 1.97 13.73
N MET A 93 6.53 2.41 14.83
CA MET A 93 7.63 1.62 15.38
C MET A 93 7.05 0.24 15.66
N ILE A 94 7.77 -0.83 15.32
CA ILE A 94 7.44 -2.16 15.81
C ILE A 94 7.36 -2.04 17.33
N ILE A 95 6.15 -2.05 17.89
CA ILE A 95 5.97 -1.97 19.34
C ILE A 95 6.23 -3.39 19.81
N HIS A 96 7.46 -3.64 20.23
CA HIS A 96 7.73 -4.79 21.07
C HIS A 96 6.93 -4.62 22.35
N ASP A 97 6.24 -5.67 22.80
CA ASP A 97 5.55 -5.65 24.07
C ASP A 97 6.56 -5.60 25.23
N LYS A 98 6.07 -5.56 26.48
CA LYS A 98 6.93 -5.52 27.67
C LYS A 98 7.90 -6.72 27.76
N ASN A 99 7.61 -7.81 27.04
CA ASN A 99 8.37 -9.05 26.97
C ASN A 99 9.27 -9.15 25.72
N HIS A 100 9.41 -8.07 24.94
CA HIS A 100 10.17 -8.03 23.68
C HIS A 100 9.56 -8.85 22.52
N GLU A 101 8.31 -9.28 22.63
CA GLU A 101 7.60 -9.98 21.55
C GLU A 101 6.94 -8.99 20.58
N LEU A 102 6.77 -9.40 19.32
CA LEU A 102 6.09 -8.57 18.33
C LEU A 102 4.61 -8.36 18.77
N ASN A 103 4.20 -7.12 19.04
CA ASN A 103 2.78 -6.83 19.26
C ASN A 103 1.99 -7.00 17.95
N THR A 104 1.25 -8.11 17.86
CA THR A 104 0.44 -8.47 16.69
C THR A 104 -1.02 -8.07 16.81
N ASP A 105 -1.42 -7.31 17.83
CA ASP A 105 -2.84 -6.97 18.04
C ASP A 105 -3.37 -5.92 17.05
N ASN A 106 -2.48 -5.27 16.29
CA ASN A 106 -2.90 -4.28 15.30
C ASN A 106 -3.60 -4.95 14.10
N PRO A 107 -4.87 -4.61 13.81
CA PRO A 107 -5.63 -5.21 12.70
C PRO A 107 -5.03 -4.94 11.31
N ILE A 108 -4.07 -4.01 11.16
CA ILE A 108 -3.34 -3.81 9.92
C ILE A 108 -2.60 -5.08 9.47
N TYR A 109 -2.23 -5.95 10.40
CA TYR A 109 -1.59 -7.22 10.07
C TYR A 109 -2.56 -8.20 9.40
N ALA A 110 -3.84 -8.19 9.77
CA ALA A 110 -4.87 -8.93 9.04
C ALA A 110 -5.04 -8.41 7.60
N TYR A 111 -5.00 -7.08 7.39
CA TYR A 111 -4.95 -6.49 6.05
C TYR A 111 -3.72 -6.97 5.26
N ILE A 112 -2.54 -7.01 5.89
CA ILE A 112 -1.31 -7.51 5.26
C ILE A 112 -1.47 -8.97 4.83
N VAL A 113 -2.02 -9.83 5.69
CA VAL A 113 -2.27 -11.24 5.35
C VAL A 113 -3.20 -11.35 4.15
N GLY A 114 -4.32 -10.62 4.13
CA GLY A 114 -5.26 -10.63 2.99
C GLY A 114 -4.61 -10.17 1.69
N LEU A 115 -3.74 -9.16 1.74
CA LEU A 115 -2.98 -8.68 0.59
C LEU A 115 -2.00 -9.73 0.05
N PHE A 116 -1.22 -10.38 0.93
CA PHE A 116 -0.31 -11.47 0.53
C PHE A 116 -1.06 -12.71 0.05
N GLU A 117 -2.26 -12.93 0.57
CA GLU A 117 -3.07 -14.07 0.20
C GLU A 117 -3.62 -13.96 -1.24
N GLY A 118 -3.97 -12.75 -1.69
CA GLY A 118 -4.24 -12.46 -3.10
C GLY A 118 -2.95 -12.51 -3.94
N ASP A 119 -2.18 -11.42 -3.94
CA ASP A 119 -1.07 -11.20 -4.89
C ASP A 119 0.31 -11.73 -4.45
N GLY A 120 0.44 -12.16 -3.19
CA GLY A 120 1.71 -12.60 -2.63
C GLY A 120 2.00 -14.09 -2.81
N TRP A 121 3.07 -14.55 -2.17
CA TRP A 121 3.39 -15.97 -2.00
C TRP A 121 4.24 -16.17 -0.76
N ILE A 122 4.15 -17.36 -0.18
CA ILE A 122 5.06 -17.84 0.87
C ILE A 122 5.57 -19.23 0.45
N THR A 123 6.87 -19.35 0.20
CA THR A 123 7.40 -20.54 -0.47
C THR A 123 8.78 -20.95 0.02
N ILE A 124 9.07 -22.24 -0.19
CA ILE A 124 10.41 -22.83 -0.07
C ILE A 124 10.82 -23.24 -1.48
N SER A 125 11.98 -22.78 -1.95
CA SER A 125 12.48 -23.06 -3.29
C SER A 125 13.90 -23.64 -3.28
N LYS A 126 14.23 -24.45 -4.27
CA LYS A 126 15.57 -25.04 -4.42
C LYS A 126 16.58 -23.97 -4.83
N LYS A 127 17.70 -23.88 -4.11
CA LYS A 127 18.86 -23.03 -4.43
C LYS A 127 20.14 -23.85 -4.38
N GLY A 128 20.45 -24.53 -5.49
CA GLY A 128 21.52 -25.53 -5.53
C GLY A 128 21.20 -26.72 -4.62
N LYS A 129 22.10 -27.03 -3.68
CA LYS A 129 21.87 -28.03 -2.62
C LYS A 129 21.00 -27.53 -1.46
N TYR A 130 20.86 -26.21 -1.34
CA TYR A 130 20.17 -25.56 -0.22
C TYR A 130 18.74 -25.15 -0.58
N LEU A 131 18.02 -24.69 0.44
CA LEU A 131 16.68 -24.12 0.34
C LEU A 131 16.70 -22.59 0.49
N LEU A 132 15.79 -21.93 -0.22
CA LEU A 132 15.46 -20.52 -0.06
C LEU A 132 14.03 -20.41 0.46
N TYR A 133 13.89 -19.89 1.68
CA TYR A 133 12.63 -19.48 2.28
C TYR A 133 12.33 -18.04 1.87
N GLU A 134 11.16 -17.79 1.29
CA GLU A 134 10.77 -16.47 0.81
C GLU A 134 9.27 -16.21 1.03
N LEU A 135 8.97 -15.16 1.79
CA LEU A 135 7.69 -14.44 1.65
C LEU A 135 7.91 -13.33 0.63
N GLY A 136 7.02 -13.16 -0.33
CA GLY A 136 7.14 -12.07 -1.30
C GLY A 136 5.84 -11.74 -2.02
N MET A 137 5.85 -10.61 -2.72
CA MET A 137 4.83 -10.21 -3.66
C MET A 137 5.47 -9.41 -4.79
N GLU A 138 4.94 -9.52 -6.00
CA GLU A 138 5.39 -8.78 -7.18
C GLU A 138 4.19 -8.07 -7.81
N MET A 139 4.28 -6.75 -7.93
CA MET A 139 3.20 -5.90 -8.41
C MET A 139 3.68 -5.00 -9.55
N ASN A 140 2.74 -4.39 -10.26
CA ASN A 140 3.07 -3.35 -11.24
C ASN A 140 3.75 -2.16 -10.55
N ILE A 141 4.64 -1.45 -11.26
CA ILE A 141 5.37 -0.28 -10.72
C ILE A 141 4.46 0.80 -10.12
N ARG A 142 3.21 0.93 -10.57
CA ARG A 142 2.22 1.86 -10.00
C ARG A 142 1.97 1.64 -8.50
N ASP A 143 2.18 0.42 -8.02
CA ASP A 143 1.97 0.00 -6.63
C ASP A 143 3.27 0.01 -5.80
N ILE A 144 4.37 0.57 -6.32
CA ILE A 144 5.64 0.64 -5.55
C ILE A 144 5.48 1.37 -4.21
N LYS A 145 4.61 2.38 -4.14
CA LYS A 145 4.29 3.09 -2.91
C LYS A 145 3.60 2.19 -1.88
N LEU A 146 2.76 1.26 -2.33
CA LEU A 146 2.15 0.25 -1.46
C LEU A 146 3.25 -0.63 -0.86
N LEU A 147 4.18 -1.14 -1.68
CA LEU A 147 5.27 -1.98 -1.19
C LEU A 147 6.14 -1.26 -0.14
N TYR A 148 6.44 0.03 -0.32
CA TYR A 148 7.15 0.81 0.69
C TYR A 148 6.35 0.97 1.99
N LYS A 149 5.03 1.17 1.92
CA LYS A 149 4.17 1.18 3.13
C LYS A 149 4.21 -0.16 3.84
N ILE A 150 4.05 -1.27 3.10
CA ILE A 150 4.10 -2.63 3.66
C ILE A 150 5.44 -2.89 4.33
N LYS A 151 6.56 -2.54 3.68
CA LYS A 151 7.89 -2.63 4.28
C LYS A 151 8.01 -1.82 5.56
N ASN A 152 7.47 -0.60 5.60
CA ASN A 152 7.53 0.26 6.78
C ASN A 152 6.68 -0.29 7.94
N ILE A 153 5.51 -0.89 7.65
CA ILE A 153 4.62 -1.48 8.67
C ILE A 153 5.22 -2.77 9.23
N ILE A 154 5.77 -3.63 8.36
CA ILE A 154 6.40 -4.90 8.76
C ILE A 154 7.79 -4.65 9.38
N GLY A 155 8.45 -3.54 9.01
CA GLY A 155 9.77 -3.12 9.47
C GLY A 155 10.96 -3.90 8.89
N VAL A 156 10.71 -4.96 8.13
CA VAL A 156 11.75 -5.77 7.47
C VAL A 156 11.48 -5.97 5.98
N GLY A 157 12.39 -6.65 5.30
CA GLY A 157 12.28 -6.99 3.89
C GLY A 157 13.00 -6.02 2.95
N LYS A 158 13.02 -6.39 1.68
CA LYS A 158 13.69 -5.63 0.61
C LYS A 158 12.72 -5.35 -0.51
N ILE A 159 12.90 -4.20 -1.16
CA ILE A 159 12.16 -3.82 -2.36
C ILE A 159 13.16 -3.77 -3.51
N SER A 160 12.79 -4.34 -4.65
CA SER A 160 13.56 -4.33 -5.88
C SER A 160 12.67 -4.00 -7.07
N ILE A 161 13.23 -3.35 -8.09
CA ILE A 161 12.55 -3.11 -9.36
C ILE A 161 13.10 -4.09 -10.39
N LYS A 162 12.21 -4.77 -11.10
CA LYS A 162 12.52 -5.69 -12.19
C LYS A 162 12.06 -5.09 -13.50
N LYS A 163 12.97 -5.00 -14.47
CA LYS A 163 12.66 -4.57 -15.83
C LYS A 163 12.66 -5.78 -16.73
N MET A 164 11.53 -6.03 -17.39
CA MET A 164 11.37 -7.13 -18.34
C MET A 164 11.19 -6.57 -19.73
N LYS A 165 11.99 -7.04 -20.69
CA LYS A 165 11.77 -6.71 -22.11
C LYS A 165 10.70 -7.64 -22.66
N ASN A 166 9.64 -7.07 -23.20
CA ASN A 166 8.61 -7.79 -23.93
C ASN A 166 9.13 -8.16 -25.33
N LYS A 167 8.43 -9.09 -26.00
CA LYS A 167 8.77 -9.55 -27.37
C LYS A 167 8.73 -8.43 -28.41
N ASP A 168 7.91 -7.40 -28.19
CA ASP A 168 7.77 -6.21 -29.03
C ASP A 168 8.82 -5.13 -28.76
N GLY A 169 9.78 -5.38 -27.87
CA GLY A 169 10.84 -4.44 -27.48
C GLY A 169 10.43 -3.45 -26.38
N THR A 170 9.17 -3.43 -25.94
CA THR A 170 8.72 -2.58 -24.83
C THR A 170 9.26 -3.07 -23.49
N ILE A 171 9.49 -2.15 -22.54
CA ILE A 171 9.98 -2.49 -21.20
C ILE A 171 8.81 -2.45 -20.21
N LYS A 172 8.52 -3.58 -19.58
CA LYS A 172 7.59 -3.70 -18.46
C LYS A 172 8.35 -3.61 -17.14
N GLU A 173 7.99 -2.64 -16.31
CA GLU A 173 8.55 -2.48 -14.97
C GLU A 173 7.61 -3.09 -13.92
N MET A 174 8.17 -3.97 -13.10
CA MET A 174 7.51 -4.58 -11.95
C MET A 174 8.31 -4.23 -10.69
N CYS A 175 7.62 -4.13 -9.55
CA CYS A 175 8.25 -3.94 -8.26
C CYS A 175 7.97 -5.17 -7.40
N LYS A 176 8.98 -5.60 -6.64
CA LYS A 176 8.92 -6.80 -5.81
C LYS A 176 9.31 -6.44 -4.38
N TYR A 177 8.52 -6.89 -3.42
CA TYR A 177 8.87 -6.91 -2.01
C TYR A 177 9.11 -8.35 -1.58
N ASN A 178 10.15 -8.59 -0.77
CA ASN A 178 10.39 -9.91 -0.19
C ASN A 178 11.10 -9.90 1.16
N VAL A 179 10.88 -10.97 1.93
CA VAL A 179 11.57 -11.30 3.18
C VAL A 179 12.20 -12.68 3.02
N ARG A 180 13.52 -12.75 3.18
CA ARG A 180 14.32 -13.98 3.02
C ARG A 180 15.22 -14.31 4.22
N ASN A 181 15.42 -13.35 5.13
CA ASN A 181 16.20 -13.56 6.34
C ASN A 181 15.40 -14.50 7.27
N LYS A 182 15.96 -15.65 7.62
CA LYS A 182 15.29 -16.66 8.46
C LYS A 182 14.84 -16.10 9.81
N ASN A 183 15.66 -15.29 10.48
CA ASN A 183 15.30 -14.68 11.76
C ASN A 183 14.14 -13.70 11.61
N HIS A 184 14.11 -12.90 10.55
CA HIS A 184 12.97 -12.02 10.26
C HIS A 184 11.70 -12.81 9.94
N LEU A 185 11.83 -13.93 9.21
CA LEU A 185 10.71 -14.82 8.93
C LEU A 185 10.16 -15.41 10.24
N MET A 186 11.03 -15.96 11.09
CA MET A 186 10.65 -16.59 12.36
C MET A 186 10.08 -15.60 13.37
N ASN A 187 10.72 -14.44 13.55
CA ASN A 187 10.39 -13.53 14.66
C ASN A 187 9.34 -12.48 14.30
N ILE A 188 9.04 -12.29 13.01
CA ILE A 188 8.09 -11.26 12.55
C ILE A 188 6.98 -11.87 11.71
N ILE A 189 7.34 -12.61 10.65
CA ILE A 189 6.33 -13.13 9.72
C ILE A 189 5.50 -14.25 10.37
N ILE A 190 6.11 -15.23 11.01
CA ILE A 190 5.38 -16.34 11.65
C ILE A 190 4.36 -15.81 12.68
N PRO A 191 4.72 -14.92 13.65
CA PRO A 191 3.75 -14.37 14.59
C PRO A 191 2.55 -13.68 13.92
N ILE A 192 2.77 -12.91 12.85
CA ILE A 192 1.70 -12.22 12.11
C ILE A 192 0.71 -13.22 11.50
N PHE A 193 1.22 -14.23 10.80
CA PHE A 193 0.39 -15.22 10.10
C PHE A 193 -0.21 -16.28 11.04
N ASP A 194 0.37 -16.47 12.23
CA ASP A 194 -0.24 -17.26 13.31
C ASP A 194 -1.42 -16.53 13.97
N LYS A 195 -1.28 -15.22 14.22
CA LYS A 195 -2.34 -14.39 14.80
C LYS A 195 -3.51 -14.21 13.83
N TYR A 196 -3.20 -14.00 12.55
CA TYR A 196 -4.18 -13.83 11.48
C TYR A 196 -3.95 -14.88 10.38
N PRO A 197 -4.44 -16.12 10.57
CA PRO A 197 -4.33 -17.16 9.56
C PRO A 197 -4.90 -16.76 8.20
N MET A 198 -4.24 -17.23 7.14
CA MET A 198 -4.79 -17.18 5.78
C MET A 198 -6.12 -17.94 5.71
N LEU A 199 -7.06 -17.48 4.89
CA LEU A 199 -8.44 -18.00 4.85
C LEU A 199 -8.72 -18.94 3.66
N THR A 200 -7.80 -19.04 2.72
CA THR A 200 -7.87 -19.86 1.51
C THR A 200 -6.98 -21.10 1.64
N ASN A 201 -7.02 -21.97 0.63
CA ASN A 201 -6.09 -23.09 0.49
C ASN A 201 -4.60 -22.70 0.54
N LYS A 202 -4.25 -21.42 0.35
CA LYS A 202 -2.88 -20.92 0.50
C LYS A 202 -2.37 -21.02 1.94
N TYR A 203 -3.26 -21.19 2.93
CA TYR A 203 -2.86 -21.46 4.30
C TYR A 203 -2.06 -22.76 4.44
N TYR A 204 -2.30 -23.78 3.61
CA TYR A 204 -1.45 -24.98 3.58
C TYR A 204 0.00 -24.67 3.21
N ASP A 205 0.24 -23.69 2.31
CA ASP A 205 1.59 -23.29 1.94
C ASP A 205 2.29 -22.63 3.13
N TYR A 206 1.54 -21.82 3.91
CA TYR A 206 2.04 -21.25 5.15
C TYR A 206 2.39 -22.32 6.18
N LEU A 207 1.52 -23.31 6.40
CA LEU A 207 1.77 -24.41 7.34
C LEU A 207 3.01 -25.21 6.94
N PHE A 208 3.13 -25.57 5.66
CA PHE A 208 4.30 -26.25 5.13
C PHE A 208 5.57 -25.41 5.28
N PHE A 209 5.48 -24.10 4.98
CA PHE A 209 6.59 -23.17 5.12
C PHE A 209 7.06 -23.06 6.57
N LYS A 210 6.12 -22.84 7.50
CA LYS A 210 6.37 -22.68 8.93
C LYS A 210 7.02 -23.93 9.52
N ASP A 211 6.45 -25.11 9.27
CA ASP A 211 6.94 -26.37 9.83
C ASP A 211 8.41 -26.62 9.44
N ASN A 212 8.74 -26.50 8.15
CA ASN A 212 10.09 -26.72 7.66
C ASN A 212 11.07 -25.63 8.11
N LEU A 213 10.61 -24.38 8.24
CA LEU A 213 11.43 -23.28 8.75
C LEU A 213 11.80 -23.50 10.22
N LEU A 214 10.84 -23.91 11.05
CA LEU A 214 11.04 -24.16 12.48
C LEU A 214 11.89 -25.41 12.75
N LYS A 215 11.79 -26.44 11.90
CA LYS A 215 12.68 -27.61 11.90
C LYS A 215 14.07 -27.31 11.34
N ASP A 216 14.32 -26.08 10.91
CA ASP A 216 15.55 -25.61 10.28
C ASP A 216 16.03 -26.49 9.12
N ILE A 217 15.09 -26.98 8.29
CA ILE A 217 15.43 -27.77 7.10
C ILE A 217 16.21 -26.88 6.13
N LYS A 218 17.44 -27.31 5.79
CA LYS A 218 18.40 -26.54 4.97
C LYS A 218 18.63 -27.13 3.59
N TYR A 219 18.62 -28.45 3.46
CA TYR A 219 18.96 -29.13 2.22
C TYR A 219 17.71 -29.55 1.46
N TYR A 220 17.78 -29.48 0.13
CA TYR A 220 16.64 -29.81 -0.71
C TYR A 220 16.22 -31.28 -0.62
N ASN A 221 17.19 -32.19 -0.41
CA ASN A 221 16.91 -33.62 -0.31
C ASN A 221 16.12 -33.99 0.96
N ASP A 222 16.20 -33.14 1.99
CA ASP A 222 15.49 -33.33 3.25
C ASP A 222 14.08 -32.71 3.21
N LEU A 223 13.75 -31.95 2.15
CA LEU A 223 12.45 -31.28 2.05
C LEU A 223 11.38 -32.29 1.62
N PRO A 224 10.31 -32.48 2.42
CA PRO A 224 9.22 -33.36 2.04
C PRO A 224 8.52 -32.85 0.77
N LYS A 225 8.02 -33.79 -0.04
CA LYS A 225 7.22 -33.46 -1.22
C LYS A 225 5.93 -32.76 -0.78
N TYR A 226 5.60 -31.65 -1.44
CA TYR A 226 4.42 -30.86 -1.13
C TYR A 226 3.62 -30.55 -2.39
N LYS A 227 2.30 -30.71 -2.28
CA LYS A 227 1.32 -30.22 -3.23
C LYS A 227 0.17 -29.64 -2.43
N ARG A 228 -0.18 -28.39 -2.72
CA ARG A 228 -1.27 -27.70 -2.03
C ARG A 228 -2.57 -28.51 -2.18
N PRO A 229 -3.25 -28.88 -1.08
CA PRO A 229 -4.56 -29.49 -1.13
C PRO A 229 -5.59 -28.57 -1.83
N MET A 230 -6.52 -29.18 -2.56
CA MET A 230 -7.62 -28.45 -3.22
C MET A 230 -8.82 -28.22 -2.28
N LYS A 231 -8.96 -29.04 -1.24
CA LYS A 231 -10.05 -28.93 -0.27
C LYS A 231 -9.76 -27.81 0.72
N SER A 232 -10.71 -26.89 0.88
CA SER A 232 -10.64 -25.83 1.88
C SER A 232 -10.57 -26.38 3.31
N LEU A 233 -9.72 -25.77 4.14
CA LEU A 233 -9.67 -26.01 5.59
C LEU A 233 -10.87 -25.40 6.31
N TYR A 234 -11.41 -24.32 5.76
CA TYR A 234 -12.49 -23.56 6.36
C TYR A 234 -13.74 -23.63 5.49
N ASN A 235 -14.88 -23.90 6.11
CA ASN A 235 -16.16 -23.68 5.45
C ASN A 235 -16.54 -22.18 5.53
N THR A 236 -17.58 -21.81 4.80
CA THR A 236 -18.09 -20.43 4.73
C THR A 236 -18.39 -19.83 6.11
N GLU A 237 -18.97 -20.61 7.02
CA GLU A 237 -19.33 -20.17 8.37
C GLU A 237 -18.08 -19.92 9.23
N ASN A 238 -17.09 -20.82 9.16
CA ASN A 238 -15.81 -20.66 9.85
C ASN A 238 -15.09 -19.38 9.43
N ILE A 239 -15.19 -19.01 8.15
CA ILE A 239 -14.61 -17.78 7.60
C ILE A 239 -15.37 -16.55 8.15
N LEU A 240 -16.70 -16.56 8.08
CA LEU A 240 -17.54 -15.46 8.56
C LEU A 240 -17.35 -15.18 10.07
N ASN A 241 -17.08 -16.23 10.85
CA ASN A 241 -16.88 -16.13 12.30
C ASN A 241 -15.48 -15.63 12.70
N LYS A 242 -14.56 -15.38 11.76
CA LYS A 242 -13.25 -14.78 12.07
C LYS A 242 -13.44 -13.29 12.41
N ASN A 243 -13.10 -12.91 13.64
CA ASN A 243 -13.19 -11.52 14.11
C ASN A 243 -12.32 -10.53 13.32
N TYR A 244 -11.30 -11.00 12.60
CA TYR A 244 -10.43 -10.21 11.74
C TYR A 244 -10.84 -10.22 10.25
N PHE A 245 -11.91 -10.93 9.89
CA PHE A 245 -12.33 -11.10 8.49
C PHE A 245 -12.54 -9.78 7.76
N SER A 246 -13.14 -8.80 8.44
CA SER A 246 -13.41 -7.47 7.86
C SER A 246 -12.13 -6.73 7.48
N TYR A 247 -11.06 -6.87 8.26
CA TYR A 247 -9.76 -6.23 8.01
C TYR A 247 -8.98 -6.97 6.93
N TRP A 248 -8.97 -8.30 7.01
CA TRP A 248 -8.41 -9.18 5.99
C TRP A 248 -9.04 -8.91 4.62
N LEU A 249 -10.37 -8.72 4.56
CA LEU A 249 -11.11 -8.49 3.33
C LEU A 249 -10.69 -7.19 2.63
N ILE A 250 -10.31 -6.14 3.36
CA ILE A 250 -9.78 -4.91 2.74
C ILE A 250 -8.44 -5.19 2.04
N GLY A 251 -7.58 -6.02 2.64
CA GLY A 251 -6.32 -6.46 2.04
C GLY A 251 -6.54 -7.33 0.82
N PHE A 252 -7.48 -8.26 0.92
CA PHE A 252 -7.85 -9.13 -0.19
C PHE A 252 -8.46 -8.34 -1.36
N ILE A 253 -9.29 -7.32 -1.09
CA ILE A 253 -9.84 -6.41 -2.11
C ILE A 253 -8.73 -5.55 -2.76
N GLU A 254 -7.68 -5.17 -2.01
CA GLU A 254 -6.54 -4.44 -2.59
C GLU A 254 -5.89 -5.25 -3.73
N ALA A 255 -5.75 -6.56 -3.54
CA ALA A 255 -5.21 -7.48 -4.55
C ALA A 255 -6.25 -7.85 -5.62
N GLU A 256 -7.32 -8.55 -5.23
CA GLU A 256 -8.23 -9.28 -6.13
C GLU A 256 -9.50 -8.50 -6.47
N GLY A 257 -9.84 -7.47 -5.70
CA GLY A 257 -11.06 -6.70 -5.90
C GLY A 257 -10.97 -5.79 -7.12
N SER A 258 -12.09 -5.50 -7.78
CA SER A 258 -12.12 -4.66 -8.98
C SER A 258 -13.31 -3.72 -8.97
N PHE A 259 -13.04 -2.41 -9.06
CA PHE A 259 -14.06 -1.36 -9.14
C PHE A 259 -14.09 -0.81 -10.56
N ASN A 260 -15.20 -1.00 -11.27
CA ASN A 260 -15.31 -0.63 -12.67
C ASN A 260 -16.54 0.21 -12.94
N ILE A 261 -16.39 1.19 -13.85
CA ILE A 261 -17.49 1.89 -14.50
C ILE A 261 -17.25 1.77 -16.00
N TYR A 262 -18.27 1.31 -16.71
CA TYR A 262 -18.23 1.13 -18.15
C TYR A 262 -19.57 1.49 -18.77
N THR A 263 -19.55 1.83 -20.04
CA THR A 263 -20.75 2.10 -20.83
C THR A 263 -21.22 0.80 -21.47
N THR A 264 -22.49 0.43 -21.26
CA THR A 264 -23.08 -0.74 -21.91
C THR A 264 -23.33 -0.47 -23.40
N LYS A 265 -23.66 -1.52 -24.18
CA LYS A 265 -24.04 -1.38 -25.60
C LYS A 265 -25.19 -0.39 -25.82
N ASN A 266 -26.05 -0.21 -24.82
CA ASN A 266 -27.19 0.71 -24.88
C ASN A 266 -26.83 2.13 -24.40
N ASN A 267 -25.54 2.49 -24.38
CA ASN A 267 -25.02 3.77 -23.89
C ASN A 267 -25.32 4.10 -22.41
N ILE A 268 -25.59 3.08 -21.58
CA ILE A 268 -25.87 3.27 -20.16
C ILE A 268 -24.58 3.05 -19.35
N LYS A 269 -24.10 4.09 -18.66
CA LYS A 269 -23.02 3.94 -17.67
C LYS A 269 -23.46 3.02 -16.53
N THR A 270 -22.66 2.00 -16.24
CA THR A 270 -22.94 0.98 -15.24
C THR A 270 -21.71 0.76 -14.38
N ALA A 271 -21.94 0.76 -13.06
CA ALA A 271 -20.93 0.43 -12.07
C ALA A 271 -20.97 -1.07 -11.75
N SER A 272 -19.81 -1.66 -11.55
CA SER A 272 -19.68 -3.03 -11.09
C SER A 272 -18.53 -3.17 -10.10
N PHE A 273 -18.73 -4.05 -9.13
CA PHE A 273 -17.67 -4.57 -8.30
C PHE A 273 -17.52 -6.07 -8.52
N GLU A 274 -16.29 -6.54 -8.52
CA GLU A 274 -15.95 -7.93 -8.74
C GLU A 274 -14.81 -8.37 -7.81
N VAL A 275 -14.88 -9.61 -7.32
CA VAL A 275 -13.79 -10.31 -6.65
C VAL A 275 -13.80 -11.75 -7.17
N SER A 276 -12.62 -12.29 -7.45
CA SER A 276 -12.46 -13.70 -7.84
C SER A 276 -11.32 -14.36 -7.09
N GLN A 277 -11.37 -15.68 -7.01
CA GLN A 277 -10.27 -16.49 -6.53
C GLN A 277 -10.34 -17.91 -7.12
N THR A 278 -9.19 -18.48 -7.48
CA THR A 278 -9.10 -19.83 -8.05
C THR A 278 -9.04 -20.89 -6.96
N ASN A 279 -9.80 -21.99 -7.12
CA ASN A 279 -9.89 -23.12 -6.19
C ASN A 279 -10.31 -22.73 -4.77
N ASN A 280 -11.13 -21.69 -4.61
CA ASN A 280 -11.60 -21.24 -3.30
C ASN A 280 -13.04 -20.70 -3.44
N LEU A 281 -14.03 -21.59 -3.51
CA LEU A 281 -15.43 -21.19 -3.61
C LEU A 281 -15.95 -20.64 -2.27
N GLU A 282 -15.53 -21.27 -1.18
CA GLU A 282 -15.97 -21.00 0.18
C GLU A 282 -15.67 -19.55 0.60
N ILE A 283 -14.50 -19.01 0.22
CA ILE A 283 -14.15 -17.62 0.49
C ILE A 283 -15.01 -16.64 -0.31
N ILE A 284 -15.34 -16.97 -1.57
CA ILE A 284 -16.16 -16.11 -2.43
C ILE A 284 -17.62 -16.12 -1.96
N GLU A 285 -18.14 -17.26 -1.51
CA GLU A 285 -19.46 -17.36 -0.86
C GLU A 285 -19.48 -16.60 0.47
N ALA A 286 -18.42 -16.67 1.28
CA ALA A 286 -18.31 -15.90 2.52
C ALA A 286 -18.34 -14.39 2.24
N ILE A 287 -17.59 -13.92 1.23
CA ILE A 287 -17.59 -12.51 0.81
C ILE A 287 -18.98 -12.08 0.33
N LYS A 288 -19.66 -12.91 -0.46
CA LYS A 288 -21.03 -12.66 -0.93
C LYS A 288 -22.00 -12.47 0.25
N ILE A 289 -22.00 -13.40 1.22
CA ILE A 289 -22.86 -13.33 2.40
C ILE A 289 -22.54 -12.09 3.23
N TYR A 290 -21.26 -11.86 3.52
CA TYR A 290 -20.80 -10.77 4.36
C TYR A 290 -21.14 -9.39 3.78
N LEU A 291 -20.93 -9.21 2.47
CA LEU A 291 -21.26 -7.98 1.76
C LEU A 291 -22.75 -7.90 1.33
N LYS A 292 -23.56 -8.90 1.70
CA LYS A 292 -24.99 -9.00 1.37
C LYS A 292 -25.24 -8.80 -0.14
N ILE A 293 -24.45 -9.48 -0.95
CA ILE A 293 -24.57 -9.46 -2.41
C ILE A 293 -25.57 -10.55 -2.83
N SER A 294 -26.59 -10.16 -3.60
CA SER A 294 -27.67 -11.07 -4.00
C SER A 294 -27.33 -11.94 -5.20
N GLN A 295 -26.35 -11.54 -6.02
CA GLN A 295 -25.94 -12.30 -7.19
C GLN A 295 -25.32 -13.65 -6.78
N ASN A 296 -25.53 -14.67 -7.61
CA ASN A 296 -24.91 -15.98 -7.41
C ASN A 296 -23.42 -15.94 -7.75
N VAL A 297 -22.64 -16.76 -7.05
CA VAL A 297 -21.23 -16.98 -7.40
C VAL A 297 -21.18 -17.77 -8.69
N TYR A 298 -20.32 -17.34 -9.60
CA TYR A 298 -20.03 -18.04 -10.84
C TYR A 298 -18.67 -18.73 -10.73
N THR A 299 -18.61 -20.02 -11.07
CA THR A 299 -17.34 -20.75 -11.17
C THR A 299 -17.11 -21.19 -12.61
N ASN A 300 -15.94 -20.85 -13.17
CA ASN A 300 -15.59 -21.24 -14.53
C ASN A 300 -14.98 -22.65 -14.60
N LYS A 301 -14.67 -23.11 -15.82
CA LYS A 301 -14.04 -24.43 -16.08
C LYS A 301 -12.66 -24.61 -15.45
N ASP A 302 -11.96 -23.51 -15.18
CA ASP A 302 -10.62 -23.51 -14.56
C ASP A 302 -10.72 -23.45 -13.02
N ASN A 303 -11.93 -23.66 -12.48
CA ASN A 303 -12.26 -23.59 -11.06
C ASN A 303 -11.97 -22.20 -10.44
N ASN A 304 -12.06 -21.14 -11.23
CA ASN A 304 -12.06 -19.76 -10.76
C ASN A 304 -13.47 -19.34 -10.37
N SER A 305 -13.68 -19.14 -9.07
CA SER A 305 -14.94 -18.66 -8.51
C SER A 305 -14.92 -17.15 -8.42
N ARG A 306 -16.06 -16.53 -8.75
CA ARG A 306 -16.17 -15.08 -8.90
C ARG A 306 -17.53 -14.59 -8.49
N ILE A 307 -17.54 -13.49 -7.74
CA ILE A 307 -18.75 -12.74 -7.42
C ILE A 307 -18.69 -11.37 -8.08
N THR A 308 -19.73 -11.03 -8.83
CA THR A 308 -19.85 -9.72 -9.49
C THR A 308 -21.19 -9.11 -9.13
N THR A 309 -21.20 -7.87 -8.68
CA THR A 309 -22.44 -7.12 -8.45
C THR A 309 -22.48 -5.84 -9.29
N LYS A 310 -23.65 -5.59 -9.87
CA LYS A 310 -23.99 -4.40 -10.67
C LYS A 310 -25.25 -3.70 -10.14
N SER A 311 -25.93 -4.32 -9.18
CA SER A 311 -27.17 -3.79 -8.61
C SER A 311 -26.86 -2.59 -7.72
N ILE A 312 -27.74 -1.61 -7.70
CA ILE A 312 -27.58 -0.39 -6.87
C ILE A 312 -27.38 -0.80 -5.40
N ARG A 313 -28.20 -1.72 -4.87
CA ARG A 313 -28.08 -2.24 -3.49
C ARG A 313 -26.75 -2.93 -3.22
N GLY A 314 -26.22 -3.73 -4.16
CA GLY A 314 -24.92 -4.38 -3.99
C GLY A 314 -23.79 -3.36 -3.92
N ILE A 315 -23.80 -2.38 -4.83
CA ILE A 315 -22.84 -1.27 -4.84
C ILE A 315 -22.95 -0.44 -3.55
N GLU A 316 -24.16 -0.18 -3.06
CA GLU A 316 -24.40 0.50 -1.78
C GLU A 316 -23.74 -0.25 -0.62
N ASN A 317 -23.95 -1.56 -0.53
CA ASN A 317 -23.39 -2.38 0.54
C ASN A 317 -21.86 -2.34 0.53
N ILE A 318 -21.24 -2.40 -0.66
CA ILE A 318 -19.78 -2.29 -0.80
C ILE A 318 -19.30 -0.90 -0.37
N VAL A 319 -19.94 0.17 -0.85
CA VAL A 319 -19.56 1.54 -0.46
C VAL A 319 -19.69 1.73 1.06
N LYS A 320 -20.78 1.24 1.67
CA LYS A 320 -20.97 1.25 3.13
C LYS A 320 -19.88 0.47 3.85
N PHE A 321 -19.56 -0.74 3.40
CA PHE A 321 -18.51 -1.57 3.98
C PHE A 321 -17.15 -0.86 3.93
N MET A 322 -16.72 -0.43 2.76
CA MET A 322 -15.43 0.25 2.58
C MET A 322 -15.34 1.52 3.43
N ASN A 323 -16.41 2.33 3.46
CA ASN A 323 -16.40 3.59 4.21
C ASN A 323 -16.38 3.37 5.73
N LYS A 324 -17.17 2.43 6.26
CA LYS A 324 -17.27 2.17 7.70
C LYS A 324 -16.08 1.39 8.25
N ASN A 325 -15.38 0.60 7.42
CA ASN A 325 -14.22 -0.15 7.88
C ASN A 325 -13.09 0.80 8.30
N PRO A 326 -12.50 0.66 9.50
CA PRO A 326 -11.39 1.51 9.92
C PRO A 326 -10.12 1.23 9.12
N MET A 327 -9.95 0.02 8.57
CA MET A 327 -8.88 -0.29 7.62
C MET A 327 -9.23 0.23 6.23
N LYS A 328 -8.26 0.92 5.61
CA LYS A 328 -8.41 1.54 4.30
C LYS A 328 -7.47 0.92 3.27
N LEU A 329 -7.85 1.01 2.00
CA LEU A 329 -6.97 0.70 0.87
C LEU A 329 -5.75 1.64 0.89
N LEU A 330 -4.59 1.11 0.56
CA LEU A 330 -3.29 1.80 0.71
C LEU A 330 -2.57 2.02 -0.62
N GLY A 331 -2.89 1.25 -1.67
CA GLY A 331 -2.21 1.25 -2.97
C GLY A 331 -3.02 1.89 -4.10
N TYR A 332 -2.77 1.43 -5.33
CA TYR A 332 -3.50 1.86 -6.51
C TYR A 332 -5.00 1.52 -6.43
N LYS A 333 -5.39 0.46 -5.71
CA LYS A 333 -6.81 0.14 -5.52
C LYS A 333 -7.56 1.28 -4.86
N ARG A 334 -6.91 2.01 -3.93
CA ARG A 334 -7.49 3.22 -3.32
C ARG A 334 -7.82 4.27 -4.38
N LEU A 335 -6.89 4.54 -5.30
CA LEU A 335 -7.12 5.49 -6.39
C LEU A 335 -8.26 5.02 -7.30
N GLN A 336 -8.28 3.73 -7.66
CA GLN A 336 -9.36 3.14 -8.45
C GLN A 336 -10.72 3.33 -7.73
N TYR A 337 -10.78 3.08 -6.42
CA TYR A 337 -11.99 3.25 -5.62
C TYR A 337 -12.43 4.72 -5.51
N LEU A 338 -11.51 5.66 -5.32
CA LEU A 338 -11.83 7.10 -5.27
C LEU A 338 -12.37 7.61 -6.61
N LEU A 339 -11.77 7.19 -7.73
CA LEU A 339 -12.26 7.52 -9.06
C LEU A 339 -13.63 6.89 -9.32
N PHE A 340 -13.83 5.65 -8.87
CA PHE A 340 -15.11 4.97 -8.91
C PHE A 340 -16.20 5.77 -8.15
N LEU A 341 -15.93 6.21 -6.91
CA LEU A 341 -16.86 7.06 -6.16
C LEU A 341 -17.14 8.39 -6.87
N LYS A 342 -16.11 9.02 -7.44
CA LYS A 342 -16.28 10.28 -8.19
C LYS A 342 -17.22 10.11 -9.37
N GLU A 343 -17.02 9.07 -10.18
CA GLU A 343 -17.88 8.79 -11.33
C GLU A 343 -19.29 8.38 -10.92
N LEU A 344 -19.48 7.62 -9.82
CA LEU A 344 -20.81 7.27 -9.31
C LEU A 344 -21.68 8.52 -9.06
N ARG A 345 -21.09 9.61 -8.56
CA ARG A 345 -21.80 10.88 -8.33
C ARG A 345 -22.29 11.54 -9.62
N THR A 346 -21.67 11.23 -10.76
CA THR A 346 -22.08 11.78 -12.07
C THR A 346 -23.24 11.04 -12.71
N ILE A 347 -23.55 9.83 -12.23
CA ILE A 347 -24.56 8.96 -12.83
C ILE A 347 -25.84 9.04 -11.99
N SER A 348 -26.90 9.62 -12.56
CA SER A 348 -28.18 9.91 -11.86
C SER A 348 -28.74 8.73 -11.06
N LYS A 349 -28.81 7.52 -11.65
CA LYS A 349 -29.33 6.31 -10.97
C LYS A 349 -28.56 5.92 -9.71
N TYR A 350 -27.28 6.27 -9.61
CA TYR A 350 -26.44 5.99 -8.44
C TYR A 350 -26.47 7.16 -7.47
N ASN A 351 -26.29 8.39 -7.97
CA ASN A 351 -26.29 9.60 -7.14
C ASN A 351 -27.61 9.80 -6.38
N ASN A 352 -28.75 9.48 -6.99
CA ASN A 352 -30.06 9.67 -6.36
C ASN A 352 -30.38 8.57 -5.32
N ASN A 353 -29.75 7.40 -5.41
CA ASN A 353 -30.12 6.22 -4.62
C ASN A 353 -29.04 5.79 -3.61
N LEU A 354 -27.83 6.37 -3.68
CA LEU A 354 -26.69 6.03 -2.84
C LEU A 354 -26.25 7.26 -2.04
N ASN A 355 -26.01 7.07 -0.74
CA ASN A 355 -25.26 8.05 0.03
C ASN A 355 -23.75 7.86 -0.21
N ILE A 356 -23.23 8.53 -1.26
CA ILE A 356 -21.84 8.39 -1.69
C ILE A 356 -20.93 9.27 -0.80
N PRO A 357 -20.03 8.69 0.00
CA PRO A 357 -19.19 9.46 0.93
C PRO A 357 -18.23 10.39 0.17
N GLN A 358 -17.98 11.59 0.69
CA GLN A 358 -17.03 12.54 0.10
C GLN A 358 -15.56 12.23 0.47
N ASN A 359 -15.35 11.68 1.65
CA ASN A 359 -14.02 11.35 2.20
C ASN A 359 -13.87 9.83 2.35
N TYR A 360 -12.66 9.31 2.11
CA TYR A 360 -12.30 7.90 2.30
C TYR A 360 -10.87 7.74 2.79
#